data_AF-A0A0R1RD10-F1
#
_entry.id   AF-A0A0R1RD10-F1
#
_cell.length_a   1.000
_cell.length_b   1.000
_cell.length_c   1.000
_cell.angle_alpha   90.00
_cell.angle_beta   90.00
_cell.angle_gamma   90.00
#
_symmetry.space_group_name_H-M   'P 1'
#
loop_
_entity.id
_entity.type
_entity.pdbx_description
1 polymer ?
#
loop_
_entity_poly.entity_id
_entity_poly.type
_entity_poly.pdbx_seq_one_letter_code
_entity_poly.pdbx_strand_id
1 'polypeptide(L)'
;MTQRVQIVLGSKRFLKRFFKEYQTPLLFMKPLTKGANYGLLDVEAKVPFVAPMAYDTLAMDGSIENRGYIQLAYYHLTEDEVPVFTDQFKTLLKQRDQLQGNLALGLFVKDDKARDYLVLSQWERTLDVFASKSTPLWKPINKFMERAAKGQGYHDANYQIISPDDEDNDEKDD
;
A
#
# COMPACT_ATOMS: atom_id res chain seq x y z
N MET A 1 -21.78 -3.00 -1.56
CA MET A 1 -20.84 -2.57 -2.62
C MET A 1 -19.45 -2.87 -2.12
N THR A 2 -18.60 -3.47 -2.93
CA THR A 2 -17.19 -3.70 -2.58
C THR A 2 -16.44 -2.37 -2.79
N GLN A 3 -15.77 -1.88 -1.76
CA GLN A 3 -14.90 -0.71 -1.88
C GLN A 3 -13.69 -1.11 -2.73
N ARG A 4 -13.28 -0.24 -3.65
CA ARG A 4 -12.16 -0.49 -4.57
C ARG A 4 -11.19 0.67 -4.48
N VAL A 5 -9.90 0.36 -4.55
CA VAL A 5 -8.82 1.33 -4.68
C VAL A 5 -8.08 1.09 -5.99
N GLN A 6 -7.40 2.11 -6.47
CA GLN A 6 -6.56 1.97 -7.65
C GLN A 6 -5.29 2.81 -7.56
N ILE A 7 -4.22 2.28 -8.13
CA ILE A 7 -2.89 2.89 -8.10
C ILE A 7 -2.36 3.02 -9.52
N VAL A 8 -1.80 4.18 -9.84
CA VAL A 8 -0.97 4.38 -11.03
C VAL A 8 0.41 4.89 -10.64
N LEU A 9 1.42 4.44 -11.38
CA LEU A 9 2.81 4.86 -11.21
C LEU A 9 3.24 5.74 -12.37
N GLY A 10 4.15 6.68 -12.12
CA GLY A 10 4.69 7.51 -13.18
C GLY A 10 5.61 8.62 -12.69
N SER A 11 5.93 9.56 -13.58
CA SER A 11 6.66 10.76 -13.21
C SER A 11 5.76 11.71 -12.43
N LYS A 12 6.37 12.53 -11.55
CA LYS A 12 5.68 13.59 -10.82
C LYS A 12 4.89 14.50 -11.76
N ARG A 13 5.51 14.97 -12.85
CA ARG A 13 4.86 15.82 -13.85
C ARG A 13 3.60 15.18 -14.45
N PHE A 14 3.65 13.89 -14.76
CA PHE A 14 2.52 13.16 -15.31
C PHE A 14 1.38 13.02 -14.29
N LEU A 15 1.69 12.63 -13.06
CA LEU A 15 0.68 12.34 -12.04
C LEU A 15 0.00 13.60 -11.48
N LYS A 16 0.72 14.73 -11.41
CA LYS A 16 0.15 16.02 -10.93
C LYS A 16 -1.05 16.50 -11.74
N ARG A 17 -1.19 16.10 -13.01
CA ARG A 17 -2.32 16.53 -13.85
C ARG A 17 -3.67 16.07 -13.29
N PHE A 18 -3.72 14.90 -12.65
CA PHE A 18 -4.96 14.32 -12.15
C PHE A 18 -5.57 15.12 -10.99
N PHE A 19 -4.75 15.80 -10.19
CA PHE A 19 -5.24 16.70 -9.13
C PHE A 19 -5.94 17.95 -9.66
N LYS A 20 -5.68 18.34 -10.91
CA LYS A 20 -6.37 19.46 -11.57
C LYS A 20 -7.67 19.01 -12.21
N GLU A 21 -7.67 17.80 -12.76
CA GLU A 21 -8.78 17.25 -13.54
C GLU A 21 -9.87 16.61 -12.67
N TYR A 22 -9.51 16.08 -11.50
CA TYR A 22 -10.42 15.31 -10.65
C TYR A 22 -10.44 15.82 -9.22
N GLN A 23 -11.64 16.03 -8.70
CA GLN A 23 -11.91 16.43 -7.31
C GLN A 23 -12.32 15.19 -6.48
N THR A 24 -11.43 14.20 -6.43
CA THR A 24 -11.60 12.96 -5.65
C THR A 24 -10.43 12.82 -4.68
N PRO A 25 -10.55 12.06 -3.57
CA PRO A 25 -9.46 11.91 -2.61
C PRO A 25 -8.29 11.13 -3.24
N LEU A 26 -7.34 11.87 -3.79
CA LEU A 26 -6.12 11.37 -4.39
C LEU A 26 -4.94 11.56 -3.44
N LEU A 27 -4.11 10.53 -3.29
CA LEU A 27 -2.88 10.61 -2.52
C LEU A 27 -1.66 10.57 -3.44
N PHE A 28 -0.84 11.61 -3.36
CA PHE A 28 0.42 11.67 -4.09
C PHE A 28 1.54 11.04 -3.26
N MET A 29 2.17 10.01 -3.83
CA MET A 29 3.09 9.13 -3.12
C MET A 29 4.51 9.30 -3.68
N LYS A 30 5.40 9.92 -2.90
CA LYS A 30 6.84 10.02 -3.20
C LYS A 30 7.54 8.74 -2.76
N PRO A 31 8.29 8.05 -3.64
CA PRO A 31 8.95 6.81 -3.26
C PRO A 31 10.08 7.10 -2.27
N LEU A 32 10.24 6.23 -1.27
CA LEU A 32 11.40 6.26 -0.38
C LEU A 32 12.65 5.63 -1.02
N THR A 33 12.47 4.86 -2.09
CA THR A 33 13.56 4.27 -2.88
C THR A 33 13.97 5.22 -3.99
N LYS A 34 15.24 5.66 -4.00
CA LYS A 34 15.78 6.53 -5.04
C LYS A 34 15.65 5.88 -6.42
N GLY A 35 15.18 6.66 -7.40
CA GLY A 35 14.99 6.21 -8.78
C GLY A 35 13.72 5.40 -9.04
N ALA A 36 12.92 5.08 -8.01
CA ALA A 36 11.60 4.49 -8.21
C ALA A 36 10.57 5.54 -8.71
N ASN A 37 9.46 5.08 -9.26
CA ASN A 37 8.39 5.95 -9.73
C ASN A 37 7.57 6.53 -8.57
N TYR A 38 7.04 7.74 -8.79
CA TYR A 38 5.96 8.25 -7.96
C TYR A 38 4.71 7.40 -8.13
N GLY A 39 3.88 7.38 -7.09
CA GLY A 39 2.56 6.75 -7.13
C GLY A 39 1.44 7.78 -6.95
N LEU A 40 0.27 7.43 -7.47
CA LEU A 40 -0.98 8.11 -7.20
C LEU A 40 -2.00 7.05 -6.77
N LEU A 41 -2.49 7.16 -5.55
CA LEU A 41 -3.53 6.29 -5.01
C LEU A 41 -4.86 7.02 -5.04
N ASP A 42 -5.85 6.42 -5.69
CA ASP A 42 -7.25 6.84 -5.65
C ASP A 42 -8.03 5.86 -4.77
N VAL A 43 -8.40 6.34 -3.59
CA VAL A 43 -9.04 5.53 -2.54
C VAL A 43 -10.51 5.22 -2.84
N GLU A 44 -11.11 5.91 -3.82
CA GLU A 44 -12.50 5.74 -4.22
C GLU A 44 -12.65 5.10 -5.61
N ALA A 45 -11.53 4.88 -6.31
CA ALA A 45 -11.49 4.36 -7.68
C ALA A 45 -12.41 5.10 -8.67
N LYS A 46 -12.45 6.44 -8.58
CA LYS A 46 -13.28 7.31 -9.42
C LYS A 46 -12.56 7.88 -10.64
N VAL A 47 -11.22 7.92 -10.64
CA VAL A 47 -10.45 8.45 -11.78
C VAL A 47 -10.36 7.38 -12.89
N PRO A 48 -10.65 7.71 -14.16
CA PRO A 48 -10.51 6.76 -15.27
C PRO A 48 -9.04 6.63 -15.70
N PHE A 49 -8.22 6.02 -14.85
CA PHE A 49 -6.83 5.73 -15.18
C PHE A 49 -6.73 4.76 -16.36
N VAL A 50 -5.69 4.92 -17.18
CA VAL A 50 -5.33 3.94 -18.20
C VAL A 50 -4.50 2.85 -17.52
N ALA A 51 -5.01 1.61 -17.55
CA ALA A 51 -4.36 0.42 -16.98
C ALA A 51 -3.90 0.58 -15.51
N PRO A 52 -4.79 0.94 -14.57
CA PRO A 52 -4.42 1.02 -13.16
C PRO A 52 -4.17 -0.36 -12.54
N MET A 53 -3.38 -0.38 -11.48
CA MET A 53 -3.41 -1.48 -10.53
C MET A 53 -4.64 -1.29 -9.62
N ALA A 54 -5.76 -1.91 -9.99
CA ALA A 54 -7.02 -1.83 -9.26
C ALA A 54 -7.20 -3.02 -8.32
N TYR A 55 -7.70 -2.78 -7.11
CA TYR A 55 -7.90 -3.81 -6.10
C TYR A 55 -9.21 -3.62 -5.34
N ASP A 56 -9.93 -4.71 -5.14
CA ASP A 56 -11.10 -4.79 -4.26
C ASP A 56 -10.68 -4.96 -2.80
N THR A 57 -11.32 -4.21 -1.91
CA THR A 57 -11.09 -4.29 -0.46
C THR A 57 -11.75 -5.54 0.11
N LEU A 58 -10.95 -6.40 0.75
CA LEU A 58 -11.43 -7.59 1.45
C LEU A 58 -11.63 -7.34 2.95
N ALA A 59 -10.73 -6.59 3.56
CA ALA A 59 -10.80 -6.20 4.96
C ALA A 59 -9.94 -4.95 5.19
N MET A 60 -10.41 -4.01 6.00
CA MET A 60 -9.66 -2.80 6.34
C MET A 60 -10.07 -2.32 7.73
N ASP A 61 -9.12 -1.75 8.44
CA ASP A 61 -9.33 -1.05 9.71
C ASP A 61 -8.50 0.24 9.73
N GLY A 62 -9.03 1.28 10.36
CA GLY A 62 -8.59 2.65 10.19
C GLY A 62 -9.10 3.32 8.90
N SER A 63 -8.61 4.52 8.62
CA SER A 63 -8.95 5.30 7.43
C SER A 63 -7.69 5.78 6.75
N ILE A 64 -7.69 5.74 5.41
CA ILE A 64 -6.54 6.21 4.64
C ILE A 64 -6.49 7.74 4.72
N GLU A 65 -5.45 8.27 5.35
CA GLU A 65 -5.23 9.69 5.59
C GLU A 65 -4.39 10.35 4.49
N ASN A 66 -4.45 11.67 4.35
CA ASN A 66 -3.66 12.42 3.37
C ASN A 66 -2.23 12.79 3.82
N ARG A 67 -1.65 12.01 4.73
CA ARG A 67 -0.36 12.29 5.38
C ARG A 67 0.37 11.01 5.80
N GLY A 68 1.62 11.16 6.20
CA GLY A 68 2.42 10.05 6.74
C GLY A 68 3.04 9.18 5.66
N TYR A 69 3.17 7.89 5.94
CA TYR A 69 3.89 6.94 5.10
C TYR A 69 3.01 5.76 4.77
N ILE A 70 3.17 5.21 3.57
CA ILE A 70 2.39 4.07 3.10
C ILE A 70 3.33 2.99 2.59
N GLN A 71 3.10 1.77 3.05
CA GLN A 71 3.69 0.57 2.49
C GLN A 71 2.65 -0.14 1.65
N LEU A 72 3.04 -0.48 0.42
CA LEU A 72 2.32 -1.36 -0.46
C LEU A 72 3.11 -2.67 -0.55
N ALA A 73 2.61 -3.73 0.08
CA ALA A 73 3.21 -5.05 0.07
C ALA A 73 2.37 -5.99 -0.80
N TYR A 74 2.96 -6.46 -1.89
CA TYR A 74 2.30 -7.25 -2.91
C TYR A 74 2.67 -8.72 -2.74
N TYR A 75 1.66 -9.58 -2.77
CA TYR A 75 1.78 -11.02 -2.60
C TYR A 75 1.13 -11.74 -3.77
N HIS A 76 1.87 -12.62 -4.43
CA HIS A 76 1.35 -13.65 -5.31
C HIS A 76 1.35 -14.97 -4.53
N LEU A 77 0.16 -15.44 -4.17
CA LEU A 77 -0.03 -16.60 -3.30
C LEU A 77 -0.43 -17.84 -4.11
N THR A 78 -0.20 -19.03 -3.55
CA THR A 78 -0.83 -20.25 -4.09
C THR A 78 -2.28 -20.39 -3.62
N GLU A 79 -3.07 -21.24 -4.27
CA GLU A 79 -4.47 -21.48 -3.88
C GLU A 79 -4.60 -21.99 -2.44
N ASP A 80 -3.67 -22.83 -2.00
CA ASP A 80 -3.64 -23.37 -0.64
C ASP A 80 -3.24 -22.32 0.41
N GLU A 81 -2.46 -21.30 0.01
CA GLU A 81 -2.00 -20.24 0.90
C GLU A 81 -3.09 -19.18 1.16
N VAL A 82 -3.93 -18.89 0.16
CA VAL A 82 -4.98 -17.86 0.22
C VAL A 82 -5.85 -17.93 1.48
N PRO A 83 -6.49 -19.06 1.84
CA PRO A 83 -7.37 -19.10 3.00
C PRO A 83 -6.62 -18.84 4.31
N VAL A 84 -5.41 -19.41 4.43
CA VAL A 84 -4.58 -19.27 5.63
C VAL A 84 -4.05 -17.84 5.76
N PHE A 85 -3.59 -17.24 4.66
CA PHE A 85 -3.12 -15.86 4.62
C PHE A 85 -4.23 -14.88 5.01
N THR A 86 -5.41 -15.04 4.41
CA THR A 86 -6.56 -14.16 4.67
C THR A 86 -7.01 -14.23 6.13
N ASP A 87 -7.06 -15.42 6.72
CA ASP A 87 -7.45 -15.60 8.12
C ASP A 87 -6.42 -15.01 9.10
N GLN A 88 -5.13 -15.26 8.83
CA GLN A 88 -4.05 -14.67 9.64
C GLN A 88 -4.02 -13.14 9.51
N PHE A 89 -4.28 -12.59 8.33
CA PHE A 89 -4.36 -11.15 8.15
C PHE A 89 -5.56 -10.56 8.90
N LYS A 90 -6.74 -11.19 8.84
CA LYS A 90 -7.90 -10.74 9.63
C LYS A 90 -7.63 -10.79 11.14
N THR A 91 -6.81 -11.72 11.61
CA THR A 91 -6.36 -11.77 13.00
C THR A 91 -5.44 -10.60 13.34
N LEU A 92 -4.45 -10.31 12.48
CA LEU A 92 -3.61 -9.12 12.61
C LEU A 92 -4.44 -7.83 12.62
N LEU A 93 -5.43 -7.74 11.72
CA LEU A 93 -6.30 -6.57 11.59
C LEU A 93 -7.09 -6.29 12.87
N LYS A 94 -7.63 -7.32 13.52
CA LYS A 94 -8.30 -7.21 14.84
C LYS A 94 -7.36 -6.73 15.96
N GLN A 95 -6.06 -6.77 15.74
CA GLN A 95 -5.02 -6.36 16.68
C GLN A 95 -4.32 -5.07 16.22
N ARG A 96 -4.87 -4.35 15.22
CA ARG A 96 -4.29 -3.12 14.66
C ARG A 96 -3.95 -2.10 15.74
N ASP A 97 -4.81 -1.92 16.75
CA ASP A 97 -4.59 -0.91 17.81
C ASP A 97 -3.32 -1.16 18.64
N GLN A 98 -2.74 -2.37 18.57
CA GLN A 98 -1.44 -2.68 19.19
C GLN A 98 -0.25 -2.25 18.32
N LEU A 99 -0.49 -1.93 17.05
CA LEU A 99 0.50 -1.38 16.12
C LEU A 99 0.58 0.13 16.31
N GLN A 100 1.40 0.57 17.26
CA GLN A 100 1.61 1.99 17.53
C GLN A 100 1.99 2.76 16.25
N GLY A 101 1.32 3.89 16.03
CA GLY A 101 1.54 4.74 14.85
C GLY A 101 0.88 4.23 13.56
N ASN A 102 0.18 3.09 13.56
CA ASN A 102 -0.60 2.66 12.39
C ASN A 102 -1.86 3.53 12.24
N LEU A 103 -2.09 4.03 11.02
CA LEU A 103 -3.24 4.86 10.64
C LEU A 103 -4.29 4.05 9.89
N ALA A 104 -3.85 3.18 8.98
CA ALA A 104 -4.70 2.26 8.27
C ALA A 104 -3.97 0.94 8.03
N LEU A 105 -4.72 -0.15 8.04
CA LEU A 105 -4.25 -1.45 7.63
C LEU A 105 -5.36 -2.12 6.82
N GLY A 106 -5.03 -2.61 5.63
CA GLY A 106 -6.02 -3.22 4.75
C GLY A 106 -5.45 -4.32 3.87
N LEU A 107 -6.32 -5.27 3.56
CA LEU A 107 -6.11 -6.36 2.63
C LEU A 107 -7.01 -6.17 1.42
N PHE A 108 -6.38 -6.20 0.26
CA PHE A 108 -7.01 -5.99 -1.03
C PHE A 108 -6.63 -7.11 -1.99
N VAL A 109 -7.46 -7.33 -3.00
CA VAL A 109 -7.25 -8.36 -4.02
C VAL A 109 -7.46 -7.77 -5.41
N LYS A 110 -6.57 -8.10 -6.36
CA LYS A 110 -6.63 -7.54 -7.71
C LYS A 110 -7.82 -8.07 -8.52
N ASP A 111 -8.09 -9.36 -8.35
CA ASP A 111 -9.23 -10.10 -8.87
C ASP A 111 -9.40 -11.37 -8.02
N ASP A 112 -10.62 -11.84 -7.81
CA ASP A 112 -10.93 -12.97 -6.92
C ASP A 112 -10.20 -14.27 -7.33
N LYS A 113 -9.86 -14.40 -8.61
CA LYS A 113 -9.06 -15.48 -9.20
C LYS A 113 -7.57 -15.22 -9.23
N ALA A 114 -7.12 -13.97 -9.12
CA ALA A 114 -5.75 -13.60 -9.51
C ALA A 114 -4.67 -14.05 -8.51
N ARG A 115 -5.04 -14.44 -7.29
CA ARG A 115 -4.08 -14.76 -6.20
C ARG A 115 -3.08 -13.64 -5.89
N ASP A 116 -3.35 -12.45 -6.44
CA ASP A 116 -2.57 -11.23 -6.31
C ASP A 116 -3.23 -10.37 -5.23
N TYR A 117 -2.59 -10.33 -4.08
CA TYR A 117 -3.02 -9.59 -2.90
C TYR A 117 -2.15 -8.37 -2.68
N LEU A 118 -2.77 -7.30 -2.20
CA LEU A 118 -2.11 -6.11 -1.72
C LEU A 118 -2.42 -5.97 -0.24
N VAL A 119 -1.37 -5.92 0.57
CA VAL A 119 -1.44 -5.39 1.94
C VAL A 119 -1.02 -3.94 1.88
N LEU A 120 -1.93 -3.04 2.22
CA LEU A 120 -1.67 -1.62 2.39
C LEU A 120 -1.59 -1.33 3.88
N SER A 121 -0.50 -0.72 4.32
CA SER A 121 -0.39 -0.20 5.67
C SER A 121 0.08 1.25 5.65
N GLN A 122 -0.62 2.11 6.38
CA GLN A 122 -0.30 3.52 6.52
C GLN A 122 0.13 3.82 7.95
N TRP A 123 1.14 4.67 8.09
CA TRP A 123 1.83 4.94 9.35
C TRP A 123 2.11 6.43 9.54
N GLU A 124 2.19 6.86 10.79
CA GLU A 124 2.56 8.23 11.13
C GLU A 124 4.01 8.55 10.76
N ARG A 125 4.94 7.63 11.04
CA ARG A 125 6.36 7.82 10.80
C ARG A 125 6.94 6.68 9.98
N THR A 126 7.96 6.99 9.18
CA THR A 126 8.65 6.00 8.36
C THR A 126 9.26 4.87 9.19
N LEU A 127 9.80 5.19 10.38
CA LEU A 127 10.40 4.21 11.28
C LEU A 127 9.39 3.15 11.74
N ASP A 128 8.11 3.52 11.91
CA ASP A 128 7.06 2.61 12.38
C ASP A 128 6.75 1.54 11.32
N VAL A 129 6.87 1.89 10.03
CA VAL A 129 6.77 0.94 8.91
C VAL A 129 7.78 -0.20 9.07
N PHE A 130 9.04 0.14 9.40
CA PHE A 130 10.11 -0.83 9.54
C PHE A 130 10.07 -1.58 10.89
N ALA A 131 9.76 -0.87 11.97
CA ALA A 131 9.70 -1.44 13.31
C ALA A 131 8.56 -2.46 13.46
N SER A 132 7.39 -2.18 12.87
CA SER A 132 6.21 -3.03 12.95
C SER A 132 6.47 -4.46 12.45
N LYS A 133 7.23 -4.62 11.37
CA LYS A 133 7.58 -5.92 10.76
C LYS A 133 8.32 -6.86 11.72
N SER A 134 9.02 -6.30 12.73
CA SER A 134 9.76 -7.07 13.74
C SER A 134 8.90 -7.48 14.93
N THR A 135 7.65 -7.02 15.01
CA THR A 135 6.76 -7.36 16.13
C THR A 135 6.22 -8.79 16.00
N PRO A 136 5.88 -9.45 17.13
CA PRO A 136 5.24 -10.78 17.10
C PRO A 136 3.93 -10.83 16.31
N LEU A 137 3.22 -9.71 16.21
CA LEU A 137 1.95 -9.58 15.50
C LEU A 137 2.09 -9.85 13.99
N TRP A 138 3.20 -9.41 13.39
CA TRP A 138 3.47 -9.61 11.96
C TRP A 138 4.06 -10.99 11.63
N LYS A 139 4.53 -11.75 12.63
CA LYS A 139 5.17 -13.06 12.44
C LYS A 139 4.35 -14.04 11.58
N PRO A 140 3.02 -14.16 11.72
CA PRO A 140 2.23 -15.04 10.85
C PRO A 140 2.28 -14.60 9.38
N ILE A 141 2.17 -13.30 9.11
CA ILE A 141 2.19 -12.72 7.76
C ILE A 141 3.58 -12.80 7.13
N ASN A 142 4.64 -12.58 7.92
CA ASN A 142 6.03 -12.64 7.45
C ASN A 142 6.41 -14.01 6.87
N LYS A 143 5.77 -15.11 7.32
CA LYS A 143 6.00 -16.44 6.72
C LYS A 143 5.64 -16.49 5.23
N PHE A 144 4.62 -15.74 4.81
CA PHE A 144 4.22 -15.67 3.41
C PHE A 144 5.16 -14.77 2.61
N MET A 145 5.65 -13.69 3.21
CA MET A 145 6.71 -12.87 2.62
C MET A 145 7.95 -13.74 2.34
N GLU A 146 8.44 -14.49 3.33
CA GLU A 146 9.63 -15.35 3.19
C GLU A 146 9.45 -16.46 2.14
N ARG A 147 8.24 -17.03 2.04
CA ARG A 147 7.93 -18.07 1.04
C ARG A 147 7.81 -17.50 -0.35
N ALA A 148 7.01 -16.46 -0.52
CA ALA A 148 6.76 -15.87 -1.82
C ALA A 148 8.00 -15.16 -2.37
N ALA A 149 8.86 -14.57 -1.52
CA ALA A 149 10.16 -14.02 -1.92
C ALA A 149 11.06 -15.06 -2.61
N LYS A 150 11.04 -16.33 -2.18
CA LYS A 150 11.81 -17.42 -2.83
C LYS A 150 11.35 -17.70 -4.26
N GLY A 151 10.11 -17.36 -4.60
CA GLY A 151 9.51 -17.54 -5.92
C GLY A 151 9.23 -16.23 -6.66
N GLN A 152 9.79 -15.10 -6.23
CA GLN A 152 9.47 -13.75 -6.75
C GLN A 152 7.98 -13.34 -6.61
N GLY A 153 7.21 -14.04 -5.79
CA GLY A 153 5.82 -13.73 -5.47
C GLY A 153 5.66 -12.67 -4.37
N TYR A 154 6.73 -12.00 -3.95
CA TYR A 154 6.66 -10.89 -3.00
C TYR A 154 7.49 -9.71 -3.48
N HIS A 155 6.93 -8.52 -3.38
CA HIS A 155 7.67 -7.27 -3.43
C HIS A 155 6.93 -6.22 -2.60
N ASP A 156 7.65 -5.19 -2.12
CA ASP A 156 7.05 -4.04 -1.48
C ASP A 156 7.60 -2.72 -2.02
N ALA A 157 6.80 -1.68 -1.84
CA ALA A 157 7.16 -0.31 -2.15
C ALA A 157 6.71 0.58 -1.00
N ASN A 158 7.60 1.47 -0.57
CA ASN A 158 7.37 2.38 0.54
C ASN A 158 7.35 3.81 0.00
N TYR A 159 6.36 4.58 0.42
CA TYR A 159 6.17 5.96 -0.01
C TYR A 159 5.91 6.88 1.16
N GLN A 160 6.32 8.14 1.00
CA GLN A 160 5.81 9.26 1.79
C GLN A 160 4.63 9.89 1.05
N ILE A 161 3.56 10.18 1.77
CA ILE A 161 2.46 10.98 1.24
C ILE A 161 2.85 12.44 1.34
N ILE A 162 2.89 13.13 0.20
CA ILE A 162 3.31 14.53 0.08
C ILE A 162 2.26 15.32 -0.71
N SER A 163 2.31 16.65 -0.63
CA SER A 163 1.54 17.48 -1.55
C SER A 163 2.07 17.30 -2.98
N PRO A 164 1.21 17.28 -4.02
CA PRO A 164 1.67 17.32 -5.41
C PRO A 164 2.57 18.53 -5.69
N ASP A 165 2.44 19.61 -4.94
CA ASP A 165 3.18 20.86 -5.11
C ASP A 165 4.46 20.98 -4.28
N ASP A 166 4.75 20.02 -3.40
CA ASP A 166 6.01 20.02 -2.64
C ASP A 166 7.19 19.94 -3.60
N GLU A 167 8.28 20.67 -3.33
CA GLU A 167 9.51 20.56 -4.13
C GLU A 167 10.22 19.23 -3.84
N ASP A 168 10.89 18.69 -4.85
CA ASP A 168 11.77 17.53 -4.62
C ASP A 168 13.02 18.07 -3.93
N ASN A 169 12.96 18.21 -2.61
CA ASN A 169 14.16 18.28 -1.79
C ASN A 169 14.79 16.88 -1.82
N ASP A 170 15.41 16.56 -2.94
CA ASP A 170 16.50 15.61 -2.95
C ASP A 170 17.59 16.31 -2.15
N GLU A 171 17.68 16.00 -0.85
CA GLU A 171 18.79 16.43 -0.02
C GLU A 171 20.07 16.15 -0.81
N LYS A 172 20.76 17.25 -1.16
CA LYS A 172 22.14 17.18 -1.60
C LYS A 172 22.90 16.71 -0.38
N ASP A 173 23.08 15.40 -0.28
CA ASP A 173 24.14 14.83 0.52
C ASP A 173 25.46 15.29 -0.13
N ASP A 174 25.95 16.44 0.32
CA ASP A 174 27.33 16.90 0.13
C ASP A 174 28.30 16.06 0.98
#